data_AF-A0A519M8K5-F1
#
_entry.id   AF-A0A519M8K5-F1
#
_cell.length_a   1.000
_cell.length_b   1.000
_cell.length_c   1.000
_cell.angle_alpha   90.00
_cell.angle_beta   90.00
_cell.angle_gamma   90.00
#
_symmetry.space_group_name_H-M   'P 1'
#
loop_
_entity.id
_entity.type
_entity.pdbx_description
1 polymer ?
#
loop_
_entity_poly.entity_id
_entity_poly.type
_entity_poly.pdbx_seq_one_letter_code
_entity_poly.pdbx_strand_id
1 'polypeptide(L)'
;MNIIPQPAANQLLPYAQASVAQREQLLVYLRRRLPHHFPTLSLAAWLRALFEFQPMLVLSEPEGVTLDAEELKQLVQHLNSSPELPILDPPVYGLTTLDVSQHYLWAKELAATVLPELIPSHTGPRLLALLTYLCQPYLLAEQVVQAWRWDLASSPPLPKGLPGGGPIPGSEEVQRYLAQLGRAPGS
;
A
#
# COMPACT_ATOMS: atom_id res chain seq x y z
N MET A 1 13.05 26.99 39.39
CA MET A 1 12.26 25.77 39.10
C MET A 1 11.63 25.95 37.74
N ASN A 2 12.21 25.37 36.70
CA ASN A 2 11.59 25.37 35.36
C ASN A 2 10.56 24.24 35.33
N ILE A 3 9.28 24.61 35.27
CA ILE A 3 8.19 23.68 35.01
C ILE A 3 8.22 23.44 33.50
N ILE A 4 8.77 22.29 33.09
CA ILE A 4 8.63 21.82 31.72
C ILE A 4 7.14 21.45 31.57
N PRO A 5 6.37 22.09 30.67
CA PRO A 5 4.98 21.70 30.47
C PRO A 5 4.96 20.26 29.95
N GLN A 6 4.35 19.40 30.74
CA GLN A 6 4.09 18.01 30.40
C GLN A 6 3.25 17.99 29.12
N PRO A 7 3.62 17.25 28.06
CA PRO A 7 2.80 17.17 26.87
C PRO A 7 1.42 16.62 27.28
N ALA A 8 0.35 17.32 26.89
CA ALA A 8 -1.01 16.93 27.20
C ALA A 8 -1.24 15.48 26.78
N ALA A 9 -1.71 14.65 27.72
CA ALA A 9 -1.94 13.24 27.44
C ALA A 9 -3.03 13.11 26.36
N ASN A 10 -2.72 12.40 25.28
CA ASN A 10 -3.72 12.05 24.26
C ASN A 10 -4.85 11.26 24.93
N GLN A 11 -6.06 11.80 24.91
CA GLN A 11 -7.22 11.13 25.49
C GLN A 11 -7.95 10.36 24.41
N LEU A 12 -8.12 9.05 24.61
CA LEU A 12 -8.90 8.19 23.72
C LEU A 12 -10.38 8.28 24.06
N LEU A 13 -11.22 8.50 23.06
CA LEU A 13 -12.66 8.65 23.20
C LEU A 13 -13.40 7.81 22.14
N PRO A 14 -14.23 6.83 22.52
CA PRO A 14 -15.06 6.10 21.56
C PRO A 14 -16.04 7.03 20.83
N TYR A 15 -16.21 6.86 19.51
CA TYR A 15 -17.10 7.70 18.70
C TYR A 15 -18.54 7.78 19.24
N ALA A 16 -19.07 6.68 19.78
CA ALA A 16 -20.39 6.62 20.42
C ALA A 16 -20.56 7.64 21.56
N GLN A 17 -19.46 7.97 22.25
CA GLN A 17 -19.42 8.89 23.39
C GLN A 17 -19.03 10.32 22.99
N ALA A 18 -18.64 10.54 21.73
CA ALA A 18 -18.27 11.84 21.22
C ALA A 18 -19.46 12.80 21.15
N SER A 19 -19.24 14.04 21.58
CA SER A 19 -20.22 15.12 21.44
C SER A 19 -20.43 15.49 19.96
N VAL A 20 -21.53 16.19 19.66
CA VAL A 20 -21.82 16.66 18.29
C VAL A 20 -20.66 17.50 17.75
N ALA A 21 -20.14 18.43 18.55
CA ALA A 21 -19.01 19.27 18.16
C ALA A 21 -17.74 18.45 17.86
N GLN A 22 -17.46 17.41 18.65
CA GLN A 22 -16.30 16.53 18.41
C GLN A 22 -16.44 15.72 17.11
N ARG A 23 -17.66 15.23 16.82
CA ARG A 23 -17.95 14.52 15.57
C ARG A 23 -17.82 15.43 14.35
N GLU A 24 -18.25 16.68 14.45
CA GLU A 24 -18.07 17.70 13.41
C GLU A 24 -16.59 18.03 13.20
N GLN A 25 -15.81 18.18 14.27
CA GLN A 25 -14.37 18.41 14.19
C GLN A 25 -13.64 17.24 13.51
N LEU A 26 -13.98 16.00 13.87
CA LEU A 26 -13.44 14.81 13.22
C LEU A 26 -13.75 14.81 11.72
N LEU A 27 -14.98 15.13 11.33
CA LEU A 27 -15.38 15.17 9.93
C LEU A 27 -14.60 16.25 9.16
N VAL A 28 -14.40 17.44 9.75
CA VAL A 28 -13.57 18.50 9.15
C VAL A 28 -12.13 18.03 8.99
N TYR A 29 -11.57 17.37 10.00
CA TYR A 29 -10.24 16.76 9.95
C TYR A 29 -10.14 15.77 8.79
N LEU A 30 -11.07 14.81 8.68
CA LEU A 30 -11.07 13.79 7.64
C LEU A 30 -11.22 14.37 6.25
N ARG A 31 -12.11 15.35 6.05
CA ARG A 31 -12.30 16.01 4.74
C ARG A 31 -11.10 16.85 4.32
N ARG A 32 -10.35 17.42 5.28
CA ARG A 32 -9.09 18.12 5.00
C ARG A 32 -7.95 17.15 4.70
N ARG A 33 -7.95 15.98 5.34
CA ARG A 33 -6.87 15.00 5.22
C ARG A 33 -7.05 14.03 4.05
N LEU A 34 -8.29 13.77 3.62
CA LEU A 34 -8.62 12.83 2.54
C LEU A 34 -9.30 13.48 1.31
N PRO A 35 -9.02 14.75 0.92
CA PRO A 35 -9.76 15.41 -0.16
C PRO A 35 -9.54 14.74 -1.52
N HIS A 36 -8.36 14.13 -1.73
CA HIS A 36 -8.01 13.46 -2.98
C HIS A 36 -8.46 12.00 -3.04
N HIS A 37 -8.83 11.40 -1.91
CA HIS A 37 -9.25 9.99 -1.86
C HIS A 37 -10.75 9.83 -1.98
N PHE A 38 -11.54 10.81 -1.51
CA PHE A 38 -13.00 10.73 -1.53
C PHE A 38 -13.64 12.04 -2.00
N PRO A 39 -13.27 12.57 -3.18
CA PRO A 39 -13.64 13.93 -3.60
C PRO A 39 -15.16 14.10 -3.81
N THR A 40 -15.88 13.02 -4.14
CA THR A 40 -17.34 13.07 -4.37
C THR A 40 -18.15 12.38 -3.29
N LEU A 41 -17.53 11.92 -2.20
CA LEU A 41 -18.26 11.26 -1.12
C LEU A 41 -19.15 12.27 -0.40
N SER A 42 -20.45 11.99 -0.38
CA SER A 42 -21.44 12.89 0.21
C SER A 42 -21.24 13.03 1.72
N LEU A 43 -21.72 14.14 2.29
CA LEU A 43 -21.72 14.33 3.75
C LEU A 43 -22.48 13.20 4.47
N ALA A 44 -23.62 12.77 3.92
CA ALA A 44 -24.42 11.68 4.48
C ALA A 44 -23.65 10.36 4.50
N ALA A 45 -22.91 10.06 3.43
CA ALA A 45 -22.09 8.86 3.33
C ALA A 45 -20.93 8.86 4.34
N TRP A 46 -20.28 10.01 4.54
CA TRP A 46 -19.26 10.20 5.60
C TRP A 46 -19.83 9.92 6.99
N LEU A 47 -20.96 10.52 7.32
CA LEU A 47 -21.59 10.36 8.63
C LEU A 47 -22.04 8.91 8.86
N ARG A 48 -22.60 8.27 7.83
CA ARG A 48 -22.99 6.87 7.86
C ARG A 48 -21.78 5.96 8.09
N ALA A 49 -20.69 6.16 7.35
CA ALA A 49 -19.48 5.36 7.50
C ALA A 49 -18.86 5.50 8.90
N LEU A 50 -18.81 6.72 9.45
CA LEU A 50 -18.34 6.95 10.82
C LEU A 50 -19.24 6.28 11.86
N PHE A 51 -20.55 6.30 11.64
CA PHE A 51 -21.52 5.64 12.50
C PHE A 51 -21.44 4.11 12.44
N GLU A 52 -21.18 3.53 11.27
CA GLU A 52 -21.01 2.09 11.09
C GLU A 52 -19.65 1.61 11.65
N PHE A 53 -18.57 2.37 11.38
CA PHE A 53 -17.21 2.01 11.77
C PHE A 53 -16.92 2.22 13.26
N GLN A 54 -17.55 3.21 13.91
CA GLN A 54 -17.36 3.54 15.34
C GLN A 54 -15.88 3.71 15.76
N PRO A 55 -15.12 4.62 15.14
CA PRO A 55 -13.68 4.76 15.40
C PRO A 55 -13.36 5.18 16.84
N MET A 56 -12.16 4.83 17.30
CA MET A 56 -11.57 5.44 18.48
C MET A 56 -11.01 6.82 18.13
N LEU A 57 -11.49 7.87 18.81
CA LEU A 57 -11.03 9.24 18.59
C LEU A 57 -9.84 9.55 19.49
N VAL A 58 -8.90 10.32 18.98
CA VAL A 58 -7.79 10.86 19.75
C VAL A 58 -8.05 12.35 19.97
N LEU A 59 -8.22 12.74 21.24
CA LEU A 59 -8.29 14.14 21.65
C LEU A 59 -6.87 14.59 22.00
N SER A 60 -6.35 15.52 21.21
CA SER A 60 -5.00 16.08 21.39
C SER A 60 -5.09 17.60 21.29
N GLU A 61 -4.50 18.32 22.25
CA GLU A 61 -4.23 19.74 22.04
C GLU A 61 -2.85 19.90 21.36
N PRO A 62 -2.69 20.76 20.34
CA PRO A 62 -3.67 21.70 19.77
C PRO A 62 -4.47 21.16 18.57
N GLU A 63 -4.22 19.94 18.11
CA GLU A 63 -4.77 19.40 16.85
C GLU A 63 -6.29 19.12 16.89
N GLY A 64 -6.88 19.06 18.08
CA GLY A 64 -8.31 18.83 18.30
C GLY A 64 -8.66 17.34 18.30
N VAL A 65 -9.67 16.97 17.52
CA VAL A 65 -10.19 15.60 17.40
C VAL A 65 -9.61 14.95 16.14
N THR A 66 -8.82 13.90 16.33
CA THR A 66 -8.16 13.18 15.23
C THR A 66 -8.38 11.66 15.37
N LEU A 67 -7.79 10.90 14.45
CA LEU A 67 -7.67 9.44 14.53
C LEU A 67 -6.18 9.09 14.61
N ASP A 68 -5.86 8.00 15.29
CA ASP A 68 -4.54 7.40 15.11
C ASP A 68 -4.40 6.82 13.69
N ALA A 69 -3.15 6.48 13.33
CA ALA A 69 -2.82 6.05 11.98
C ALA A 69 -3.50 4.73 11.58
N GLU A 70 -3.68 3.79 12.50
CA GLU A 70 -4.33 2.51 12.20
C GLU A 70 -5.84 2.68 12.09
N GLU A 71 -6.44 3.49 12.94
CA GLU A 71 -7.88 3.76 12.91
C GLU A 71 -8.28 4.52 11.64
N LEU A 72 -7.45 5.47 11.21
CA LEU A 72 -7.63 6.17 9.94
C LEU A 72 -7.55 5.19 8.75
N LYS A 73 -6.60 4.26 8.78
CA LYS A 73 -6.41 3.25 7.72
C LYS A 73 -7.61 2.32 7.62
N GLN A 74 -8.10 1.82 8.76
CA GLN A 74 -9.28 0.96 8.79
C GLN A 74 -10.54 1.71 8.31
N LEU A 75 -10.71 2.98 8.69
CA LEU A 75 -11.81 3.80 8.20
C LEU A 75 -11.74 3.99 6.68
N VAL A 76 -10.55 4.26 6.11
CA VAL A 76 -10.38 4.38 4.65
C VAL A 76 -10.73 3.08 3.94
N GLN A 77 -10.35 1.93 4.51
CA GLN A 77 -10.72 0.62 3.96
C GLN A 77 -12.22 0.36 4.03
N HIS A 78 -12.87 0.73 5.14
CA HIS A 78 -14.34 0.64 5.29
C HIS A 78 -15.06 1.56 4.31
N LEU A 79 -14.54 2.76 4.10
CA LEU A 79 -15.07 3.67 3.09
C LEU A 79 -14.94 3.04 1.70
N ASN A 80 -13.80 2.40 1.41
CA ASN A 80 -13.55 1.70 0.14
C ASN A 80 -14.51 0.54 -0.16
N SER A 81 -15.08 -0.10 0.85
CA SER A 81 -16.08 -1.15 0.69
C SER A 81 -17.51 -0.60 0.57
N SER A 82 -17.72 0.71 0.70
CA SER A 82 -19.05 1.33 0.60
C SER A 82 -19.56 1.31 -0.85
N PRO A 83 -20.80 0.86 -1.10
CA PRO A 83 -21.40 0.85 -2.44
C PRO A 83 -21.67 2.25 -2.99
N GLU A 84 -21.60 3.29 -2.15
CA GLU A 84 -21.85 4.69 -2.50
C GLU A 84 -20.59 5.42 -3.03
N LEU A 85 -19.46 4.71 -3.16
CA LEU A 85 -18.23 5.31 -3.68
C LEU A 85 -18.28 5.58 -5.19
N PRO A 86 -17.76 6.74 -5.65
CA PRO A 86 -17.36 6.89 -7.05
C PRO A 86 -16.20 5.94 -7.37
N ILE A 87 -16.02 5.64 -8.66
CA ILE A 87 -14.81 4.97 -9.15
C ILE A 87 -13.60 5.83 -8.76
N LEU A 88 -12.75 5.29 -7.89
CA LEU A 88 -11.51 5.93 -7.43
C LEU A 88 -10.43 5.80 -8.53
N ASP A 89 -9.73 6.90 -8.82
CA ASP A 89 -8.59 6.94 -9.74
C ASP A 89 -7.36 7.57 -9.04
N PRO A 90 -6.33 6.78 -8.66
CA PRO A 90 -6.26 5.32 -8.79
C PRO A 90 -7.17 4.62 -7.76
N PRO A 91 -7.61 3.38 -8.02
CA PRO A 91 -8.43 2.63 -7.08
C PRO A 91 -7.67 2.36 -5.78
N VAL A 92 -8.38 2.41 -4.64
CA VAL A 92 -7.82 2.01 -3.36
C VAL A 92 -7.75 0.49 -3.33
N TYR A 93 -6.55 -0.06 -3.27
CA TYR A 93 -6.32 -1.49 -3.23
C TYR A 93 -6.33 -2.00 -1.78
N GLY A 94 -7.02 -3.12 -1.55
CA GLY A 94 -7.04 -3.81 -0.25
C GLY A 94 -5.66 -4.39 0.12
N LEU A 95 -5.48 -4.72 1.40
CA LEU A 95 -4.22 -5.28 1.92
C LEU A 95 -3.78 -6.55 1.19
N THR A 96 -4.72 -7.43 0.83
CA THR A 96 -4.43 -8.65 0.06
C THR A 96 -3.87 -8.31 -1.33
N THR A 97 -4.41 -7.28 -1.99
CA THR A 97 -3.94 -6.86 -3.31
C THR A 97 -2.55 -6.22 -3.23
N LEU A 98 -2.28 -5.45 -2.17
CA LEU A 98 -0.94 -4.95 -1.88
C LEU A 98 0.05 -6.10 -1.65
N ASP A 99 -0.29 -7.03 -0.77
CA ASP A 99 0.57 -8.16 -0.40
C ASP A 99 0.95 -8.99 -1.63
N VAL A 100 -0.04 -9.33 -2.47
CA VAL A 100 0.20 -10.05 -3.74
C VAL A 100 1.06 -9.22 -4.69
N SER A 101 0.86 -7.90 -4.76
CA SER A 101 1.65 -7.02 -5.63
C SER A 101 3.10 -6.90 -5.16
N GLN A 102 3.33 -6.80 -3.84
CA GLN A 102 4.67 -6.80 -3.25
C GLN A 102 5.39 -8.13 -3.49
N HIS A 103 4.71 -9.26 -3.26
CA HIS A 103 5.25 -10.59 -3.55
C HIS A 103 5.60 -10.75 -5.03
N TYR A 104 4.74 -10.25 -5.93
CA TYR A 104 5.00 -10.30 -7.35
C TYR A 104 6.25 -9.48 -7.74
N LEU A 105 6.36 -8.22 -7.30
CA LEU A 105 7.54 -7.38 -7.58
C LEU A 105 8.83 -8.02 -7.03
N TRP A 106 8.77 -8.55 -5.81
CA TRP A 106 9.88 -9.27 -5.20
C TRP A 106 10.32 -10.49 -6.02
N ALA A 107 9.38 -11.28 -6.52
CA ALA A 107 9.66 -12.42 -7.38
C ALA A 107 10.31 -11.99 -8.72
N LYS A 108 9.95 -10.82 -9.26
CA LYS A 108 10.60 -10.27 -10.46
C LYS A 108 12.05 -9.91 -10.22
N GLU A 109 12.33 -9.24 -9.10
CA GLU A 109 13.70 -8.85 -8.73
C GLU A 109 14.58 -10.07 -8.48
N LEU A 110 14.06 -11.08 -7.78
CA LEU A 110 14.73 -12.37 -7.60
C LEU A 110 14.99 -13.06 -8.94
N ALA A 111 13.99 -13.15 -9.82
CA ALA A 111 14.14 -13.77 -11.14
C ALA A 111 15.25 -13.07 -11.94
N ALA A 112 15.25 -11.74 -11.97
CA ALA A 112 16.29 -10.96 -12.66
C ALA A 112 17.68 -11.16 -12.04
N THR A 113 17.78 -11.30 -10.71
CA THR A 113 19.05 -11.51 -9.99
C THR A 113 19.63 -12.89 -10.21
N VAL A 114 18.80 -13.92 -10.38
CA VAL A 114 19.24 -15.31 -10.60
C VAL A 114 19.63 -15.57 -12.06
N LEU A 115 19.19 -14.75 -13.01
CA LEU A 115 19.50 -14.92 -14.45
C LEU A 115 21.01 -15.05 -14.76
N PRO A 116 21.91 -14.19 -14.25
CA PRO A 116 23.35 -14.34 -14.46
C PRO A 116 23.92 -15.64 -13.87
N GLU A 117 23.41 -16.09 -12.73
CA GLU A 117 23.88 -17.31 -12.05
C GLU A 117 23.49 -18.58 -12.82
N LEU A 118 22.36 -18.52 -13.54
CA LEU A 118 21.89 -19.62 -14.36
C LEU A 118 22.64 -19.75 -15.69
N ILE A 119 23.50 -18.81 -16.07
CA ILE A 119 24.33 -18.91 -17.26
C ILE A 119 25.69 -19.46 -16.82
N PRO A 120 26.01 -20.75 -17.07
CA PRO A 120 25.76 -21.46 -18.33
C PRO A 120 24.86 -22.71 -18.22
N SER A 121 24.01 -22.79 -17.20
CA SER A 121 23.17 -23.96 -16.91
C SER A 121 22.09 -24.21 -17.97
N HIS A 122 21.84 -25.49 -18.26
CA HIS A 122 20.71 -25.88 -19.10
C HIS A 122 19.39 -25.67 -18.37
N THR A 123 18.66 -24.67 -18.84
CA THR A 123 17.35 -24.34 -18.30
C THR A 123 16.28 -25.08 -19.11
N GLY A 124 15.58 -26.01 -18.47
CA GLY A 124 14.46 -26.70 -19.11
C GLY A 124 13.35 -25.72 -19.54
N PRO A 125 12.53 -26.07 -20.55
CA PRO A 125 11.57 -25.14 -21.16
C PRO A 125 10.55 -24.55 -20.18
N ARG A 126 10.19 -25.28 -19.12
CA ARG A 126 9.28 -24.80 -18.07
C ARG A 126 9.92 -23.72 -17.18
N LEU A 127 11.19 -23.89 -16.83
CA LEU A 127 11.91 -22.91 -16.03
C LEU A 127 12.19 -21.64 -16.86
N LEU A 128 12.52 -21.80 -18.15
CA LEU A 128 12.68 -20.68 -19.07
C LEU A 128 11.37 -19.89 -19.24
N ALA A 129 10.24 -20.59 -19.37
CA ALA A 129 8.93 -19.94 -19.46
C ALA A 129 8.58 -19.17 -18.17
N LEU A 130 8.86 -19.74 -17.00
CA LEU A 130 8.66 -19.07 -15.71
C LEU A 130 9.51 -17.81 -15.58
N LEU A 131 10.81 -17.89 -15.88
CA LEU A 131 11.73 -16.76 -15.83
C LEU A 131 11.32 -15.68 -16.82
N THR A 132 10.90 -16.07 -18.03
CA THR A 132 10.39 -15.15 -19.04
C THR A 132 9.16 -14.42 -18.51
N TYR A 133 8.20 -15.13 -17.93
CA TYR A 133 6.98 -14.54 -17.37
C TYR A 133 7.27 -13.57 -16.23
N LEU A 134 8.12 -13.94 -15.27
CA LEU A 134 8.48 -13.08 -14.13
C LEU A 134 9.29 -11.84 -14.57
N CYS A 135 10.09 -11.94 -15.62
CA CYS A 135 10.91 -10.81 -16.09
C CYS A 135 10.15 -9.79 -16.95
N GLN A 136 8.91 -10.09 -17.38
CA GLN A 136 8.11 -9.13 -18.14
C GLN A 136 7.69 -7.93 -17.29
N PRO A 137 7.59 -6.72 -17.87
CA PRO A 137 6.98 -5.58 -17.19
C PRO A 137 5.52 -5.88 -16.86
N TYR A 138 5.09 -5.56 -15.64
CA TYR A 138 3.70 -5.70 -15.21
C TYR A 138 3.32 -4.49 -14.36
N LEU A 139 2.79 -3.50 -15.05
CA LEU A 139 2.56 -2.15 -14.52
C LEU A 139 1.53 -2.13 -13.39
N LEU A 140 0.60 -3.10 -13.34
CA LEU A 140 -0.45 -3.11 -12.33
C LEU A 140 0.10 -3.30 -10.91
N ALA A 141 1.09 -4.19 -10.71
CA ALA A 141 1.68 -4.39 -9.38
C ALA A 141 2.44 -3.13 -8.92
N GLU A 142 3.12 -2.45 -9.85
CA GLU A 142 3.80 -1.17 -9.56
C GLU A 142 2.78 -0.08 -9.24
N GLN A 143 1.68 0.01 -10.00
CA GLN A 143 0.58 0.94 -9.75
C GLN A 143 -0.10 0.68 -8.40
N VAL A 144 -0.30 -0.58 -8.03
CA VAL A 144 -0.85 -0.96 -6.72
C VAL A 144 0.07 -0.47 -5.61
N VAL A 145 1.37 -0.78 -5.70
CA VAL A 145 2.35 -0.36 -4.68
C VAL A 145 2.48 1.16 -4.63
N GLN A 146 2.49 1.86 -5.78
CA GLN A 146 2.57 3.33 -5.83
C GLN A 146 1.29 4.01 -5.33
N ALA A 147 0.11 3.46 -5.64
CA ALA A 147 -1.16 3.92 -5.08
C ALA A 147 -1.20 3.71 -3.55
N TRP A 148 -0.46 2.73 -3.04
CA TRP A 148 -0.26 2.48 -1.61
C TRP A 148 0.92 3.24 -1.00
N ARG A 149 1.77 3.91 -1.80
CA ARG A 149 2.84 4.79 -1.33
C ARG A 149 2.24 6.12 -0.84
N TRP A 150 1.46 6.02 0.23
CA TRP A 150 1.29 7.07 1.21
C TRP A 150 2.09 6.64 2.42
N ASP A 151 3.05 7.48 2.76
CA ASP A 151 4.03 7.54 3.85
C ASP A 151 3.49 7.13 5.25
N LEU A 152 3.01 5.88 5.36
CA LEU A 152 2.50 5.25 6.56
C LEU A 152 3.51 4.23 7.10
N ALA A 153 3.77 4.32 8.41
CA ALA A 153 4.68 3.46 9.17
C ALA A 153 4.22 1.97 9.25
N SER A 154 3.07 1.63 8.66
CA SER A 154 2.42 0.31 8.73
C SER A 154 2.22 -0.38 7.38
N SER A 155 3.03 -0.03 6.38
CA SER A 155 3.22 -0.91 5.23
C SER A 155 3.71 -2.27 5.73
N PRO A 156 3.15 -3.40 5.24
CA PRO A 156 3.75 -4.70 5.50
C PRO A 156 5.23 -4.58 5.11
N PRO A 157 6.15 -4.97 6.01
CA PRO A 157 7.55 -4.94 5.65
C PRO A 157 7.72 -5.79 4.40
N LEU A 158 8.51 -5.30 3.44
CA LEU A 158 8.95 -6.15 2.34
C LEU A 158 9.49 -7.46 2.93
N PRO A 159 9.29 -8.61 2.24
CA PRO A 159 9.85 -9.88 2.68
C PRO A 159 11.31 -9.68 3.13
N LYS A 160 11.70 -10.19 4.29
CA LYS A 160 13.10 -10.08 4.72
C LYS A 160 13.96 -10.98 3.82
N GLY A 161 14.89 -10.40 3.08
CA GLY A 161 15.76 -11.09 2.13
C GLY A 161 16.41 -10.09 1.18
N LEU A 162 17.30 -10.52 0.28
CA LEU A 162 18.02 -9.62 -0.63
C LEU A 162 17.21 -9.30 -1.89
N PRO A 163 16.85 -8.02 -2.12
CA PRO A 163 16.75 -7.45 -3.45
C PRO A 163 17.82 -6.36 -3.65
N GLY A 164 18.32 -6.24 -4.88
CA GLY A 164 19.29 -5.21 -5.25
C GLY A 164 20.70 -5.76 -5.41
N GLY A 165 21.07 -6.03 -6.65
CA GLY A 165 22.40 -6.52 -7.03
C GLY A 165 22.42 -7.06 -8.46
N GLY A 166 21.26 -7.55 -8.92
CA GLY A 166 21.04 -7.97 -10.30
C GLY A 166 20.56 -6.86 -11.25
N PRO A 167 20.44 -7.18 -12.54
CA PRO A 167 19.94 -6.26 -13.56
C PRO A 167 18.48 -5.85 -13.30
N ILE A 168 18.10 -4.65 -13.73
CA ILE A 168 16.73 -4.13 -13.59
C ILE A 168 15.76 -5.06 -14.35
N PRO A 169 14.67 -5.55 -13.71
CA PRO A 169 13.66 -6.36 -14.40
C PRO A 169 13.12 -5.69 -15.66
N GLY A 170 13.03 -6.44 -16.77
CA GLY A 170 12.58 -5.93 -18.07
C GLY A 170 13.62 -5.15 -18.88
N SER A 171 14.83 -4.92 -18.34
CA SER A 171 15.93 -4.27 -19.05
C SER A 171 16.46 -5.09 -20.23
N GLU A 172 17.20 -4.43 -21.13
CA GLU A 172 17.90 -5.13 -22.22
C GLU A 172 18.86 -6.21 -21.72
N GLU A 173 19.46 -6.01 -20.55
CA GLU A 173 20.38 -6.97 -19.95
C GLU A 173 19.65 -8.26 -19.56
N VAL A 174 18.48 -8.14 -18.93
CA VAL A 174 17.57 -9.27 -18.64
C VAL A 174 17.17 -9.99 -19.93
N GLN A 175 16.85 -9.26 -21.00
CA GLN A 175 16.52 -9.86 -22.29
C GLN A 175 17.69 -10.64 -22.89
N ARG A 176 18.93 -10.13 -22.77
CA ARG A 176 20.14 -10.84 -23.20
C ARG A 176 20.35 -12.14 -22.42
N TYR A 177 20.15 -12.13 -21.10
CA TYR A 177 20.27 -13.35 -20.30
C TYR A 177 19.21 -14.39 -20.64
N LEU A 178 17.95 -13.98 -20.80
CA LEU A 178 16.87 -14.88 -21.24
C LEU A 178 17.16 -15.50 -22.62
N ALA A 179 17.69 -14.70 -23.56
CA ALA A 179 18.08 -15.17 -24.88
C ALA A 179 19.25 -16.19 -24.81
N GLN A 180 20.19 -16.02 -23.88
CA GLN A 180 21.30 -16.95 -23.66
C GLN A 180 20.81 -18.27 -23.05
N LEU A 181 19.90 -18.23 -22.09
CA LEU A 181 19.31 -19.43 -21.47
C LEU A 181 18.43 -20.23 -22.45
N GLY A 182 17.82 -19.55 -23.43
CA GLY A 182 16.99 -20.17 -24.47
C GLY A 182 17.79 -20.80 -25.63
N ARG A 183 19.10 -20.57 -25.71
CA ARG A 183 19.96 -21.21 -26.71
C ARG A 183 20.38 -22.59 -26.22
N ALA A 184 19.85 -23.64 -26.86
CA ALA A 184 20.39 -24.99 -26.67
C ALA A 184 21.86 -25.02 -27.13
N PRO A 185 22.77 -25.71 -26.43
CA PRO A 185 24.10 -25.96 -26.95
C PRO A 185 24.02 -27.11 -27.96
N GLY A 186 24.38 -26.83 -29.21
CA GLY A 186 24.58 -27.85 -30.23
C GLY A 186 23.29 -28.41 -30.84
N SER A 187 22.80 -27.71 -31.86
CA SER A 187 22.18 -28.36 -33.02
C SER A 187 23.22 -28.47 -34.12
#